data_AF-A0A2D7HL64-F1
#
_entry.id   AF-A0A2D7HL64-F1
#
_cell.length_a   1.000
_cell.length_b   1.000
_cell.length_c   1.000
_cell.angle_alpha   90.00
_cell.angle_beta   90.00
_cell.angle_gamma   90.00
#
_symmetry.space_group_name_H-M   'P 1'
#
loop_
_entity.id
_entity.type
_entity.pdbx_description
1 polymer ?
#
loop_
_entity_poly.entity_id
_entity_poly.type
_entity_poly.pdbx_seq_one_letter_code
_entity_poly.pdbx_strand_id
1 'polypeptide(L)'
;MLRLLSGLLALAALMPQCEAEDADSVALKYRSYRTWSLKLPTETWFPVKEGIRLAHAEGDLFAFEFSGTSLKVDTDGDGELDRTIKALVDPKTMVSTTRVILSGKDSSGNAFRYAARLRNDADGWEWAPGGAMVGSIPTTAGPVPVKLIDQDGNGKFNDVGSDAMIVGNTDHAMMLSTTMFVDGKLLQLEVADDGAACSLSPYNGPTSEIDMSTSFNSKAVLLSSVILSSDRKHSFDIGAIDGPVRVPAGKYSVVSGVVGLGQHRVKIKAGKMKPLNLLADRSKSFDWGGPVSSEFQFARVGNQIQFSPNAIWYFGKAGEQYTGWHPIGKSPEFKVVDAETQVVLEVAILPGSC
;
A
#
# COMPACT_ATOMS: atom_id res chain seq x y z
N MET A 1 -18.58 -44.83 -71.77
CA MET A 1 -18.47 -45.31 -70.38
C MET A 1 -17.99 -44.15 -69.52
N LEU A 2 -18.62 -44.00 -68.35
CA LEU A 2 -18.27 -43.13 -67.20
C LEU A 2 -18.37 -41.59 -67.34
N ARG A 3 -19.42 -41.07 -66.70
CA ARG A 3 -19.55 -39.69 -66.20
C ARG A 3 -18.61 -39.50 -65.00
N LEU A 4 -17.94 -38.36 -64.89
CA LEU A 4 -17.41 -37.85 -63.62
C LEU A 4 -17.92 -36.43 -63.41
N LEU A 5 -18.90 -36.30 -62.51
CA LEU A 5 -19.24 -35.08 -61.80
C LEU A 5 -18.18 -34.88 -60.72
N SER A 6 -17.48 -33.75 -60.74
CA SER A 6 -16.65 -33.30 -59.62
C SER A 6 -17.42 -32.21 -58.88
N GLY A 7 -18.05 -32.57 -57.77
CA GLY A 7 -18.62 -31.62 -56.81
C GLY A 7 -17.51 -30.98 -55.99
N LEU A 8 -17.44 -29.65 -56.01
CA LEU A 8 -16.62 -28.86 -55.10
C LEU A 8 -17.39 -28.73 -53.78
N LEU A 9 -16.96 -29.46 -52.73
CA LEU A 9 -17.46 -29.26 -51.37
C LEU A 9 -16.63 -28.12 -50.73
N ALA A 10 -17.28 -26.99 -50.44
CA ALA A 10 -16.69 -25.93 -49.63
C ALA A 10 -16.66 -26.38 -48.15
N LEU A 11 -15.49 -26.68 -47.61
CA LEU A 11 -15.30 -26.72 -46.16
C LEU A 11 -15.27 -25.28 -45.64
N ALA A 12 -16.38 -24.84 -45.05
CA ALA A 12 -16.37 -23.68 -44.16
C ALA A 12 -15.61 -24.09 -42.89
N ALA A 13 -14.41 -23.55 -42.71
CA ALA A 13 -13.69 -23.63 -41.45
C ALA A 13 -14.47 -22.84 -40.39
N LEU A 14 -15.17 -23.55 -39.50
CA LEU A 14 -15.67 -23.00 -38.24
C LEU A 14 -14.45 -22.62 -37.40
N MET A 15 -14.05 -21.36 -37.48
CA MET A 15 -13.19 -20.79 -36.43
C MET A 15 -13.99 -20.77 -35.13
N PRO A 16 -13.42 -21.22 -34.00
CA PRO A 16 -14.05 -21.02 -32.72
C PRO A 16 -14.18 -19.51 -32.50
N GLN A 17 -15.42 -19.04 -32.37
CA GLN A 17 -15.69 -17.73 -31.81
C GLN A 17 -15.08 -17.73 -30.41
N CYS A 18 -14.03 -16.93 -30.24
CA CYS A 18 -13.58 -16.53 -28.92
C CYS A 18 -14.74 -15.72 -28.33
N GLU A 19 -15.59 -16.38 -27.53
CA GLU A 19 -16.49 -15.68 -26.64
C GLU A 19 -15.62 -14.80 -25.74
N ALA A 20 -15.77 -13.48 -25.89
CA ALA A 20 -15.34 -12.58 -24.85
C ALA A 20 -16.23 -12.91 -23.65
N GLU A 21 -15.67 -13.54 -22.62
CA GLU A 21 -16.31 -13.59 -21.30
C GLU A 21 -16.69 -12.15 -20.95
N ASP A 22 -17.99 -11.91 -20.75
CA ASP A 22 -18.50 -10.62 -20.27
C ASP A 22 -17.70 -10.24 -19.02
N ALA A 23 -17.07 -9.07 -19.06
CA ALA A 23 -16.32 -8.56 -17.92
C ALA A 23 -17.32 -8.27 -16.79
N ASP A 24 -17.40 -9.16 -15.80
CA ASP A 24 -18.29 -9.00 -14.66
C ASP A 24 -17.92 -7.70 -13.91
N SER A 25 -18.82 -6.72 -13.99
CA SER A 25 -18.69 -5.46 -13.26
C SER A 25 -19.08 -5.67 -11.79
N VAL A 26 -18.17 -5.34 -10.88
CA VAL A 26 -18.36 -5.41 -9.43
C VAL A 26 -18.68 -4.01 -8.91
N ALA A 27 -19.86 -3.84 -8.32
CA ALA A 27 -20.24 -2.60 -7.67
C ALA A 27 -19.55 -2.44 -6.30
N LEU A 28 -18.99 -1.27 -6.05
CA LEU A 28 -18.31 -0.87 -4.82
C LEU A 28 -19.13 0.21 -4.11
N LYS A 29 -19.02 0.27 -2.78
CA LYS A 29 -19.70 1.26 -1.95
C LYS A 29 -18.74 1.96 -1.02
N TYR A 30 -18.86 3.27 -0.92
CA TYR A 30 -18.05 4.05 0.00
C TYR A 30 -18.33 3.65 1.46
N ARG A 31 -17.26 3.45 2.23
CA ARG A 31 -17.29 3.16 3.65
C ARG A 31 -16.31 4.07 4.39
N SER A 32 -16.83 4.84 5.34
CA SER A 32 -16.04 5.61 6.29
C SER A 32 -15.59 4.74 7.47
N TYR A 33 -14.31 4.77 7.82
CA TYR A 33 -13.79 4.03 8.97
C TYR A 33 -13.81 4.90 10.23
N ARG A 34 -14.35 4.36 11.33
CA ARG A 34 -14.32 5.03 12.64
C ARG A 34 -12.92 4.96 13.26
N THR A 35 -12.29 3.80 13.11
CA THR A 35 -10.92 3.54 13.53
C THR A 35 -10.15 3.09 12.31
N TRP A 36 -9.00 3.71 12.05
CA TRP A 36 -8.15 3.34 10.92
C TRP A 36 -7.17 2.26 11.33
N SER A 37 -7.40 1.04 10.88
CA SER A 37 -6.51 -0.10 11.10
C SER A 37 -5.70 -0.48 9.86
N LEU A 38 -6.08 0.03 8.68
CA LEU A 38 -5.43 -0.30 7.41
C LEU A 38 -3.98 0.19 7.40
N LYS A 39 -3.09 -0.61 6.80
CA LYS A 39 -1.67 -0.32 6.63
C LYS A 39 -1.41 0.03 5.18
N LEU A 40 -1.22 1.31 4.92
CA LEU A 40 -0.96 1.81 3.58
C LEU A 40 0.49 1.56 3.14
N PRO A 41 0.74 1.32 1.83
CA PRO A 41 2.09 1.17 1.30
C PRO A 41 2.90 2.46 1.46
N THR A 42 2.25 3.62 1.36
CA THR A 42 2.88 4.92 1.59
C THR A 42 1.88 5.87 2.26
N GLU A 43 1.75 5.75 3.58
CA GLU A 43 0.90 6.65 4.37
C GLU A 43 1.39 8.09 4.23
N THR A 44 0.53 8.96 3.71
CA THR A 44 0.79 10.39 3.57
C THR A 44 -0.23 11.17 4.39
N TRP A 45 0.27 12.17 5.11
CA TRP A 45 -0.54 13.16 5.80
C TRP A 45 -0.33 14.50 5.10
N PHE A 46 -1.43 15.20 4.86
CA PHE A 46 -1.46 16.46 4.13
C PHE A 46 -1.73 17.59 5.12
N PRO A 47 -1.04 18.73 5.03
CA PRO A 47 -1.33 19.87 5.90
C PRO A 47 -2.75 20.39 5.62
N VAL A 48 -3.49 20.72 6.68
CA VAL A 48 -4.90 21.16 6.57
C VAL A 48 -5.04 22.55 5.92
N LYS A 49 -3.98 23.37 5.85
CA LYS A 49 -3.92 24.69 5.18
C LYS A 49 -5.27 25.45 5.19
N GLU A 50 -5.90 25.61 4.03
CA GLU A 50 -7.19 26.28 3.80
C GLU A 50 -8.38 25.30 3.78
N GLY A 51 -8.11 24.00 3.72
CA GLY A 51 -9.12 22.95 3.64
C GLY A 51 -8.71 21.72 2.84
N ILE A 52 -9.70 20.91 2.49
CA ILE A 52 -9.54 19.68 1.72
C ILE A 52 -10.16 19.89 0.34
N ARG A 53 -9.37 19.65 -0.71
CA ARG A 53 -9.81 19.83 -2.09
C ARG A 53 -10.42 18.56 -2.66
N LEU A 54 -11.73 18.58 -2.87
CA LEU A 54 -12.52 17.50 -3.44
C LEU A 54 -13.57 18.13 -4.35
N ALA A 55 -13.68 17.73 -5.61
CA ALA A 55 -14.66 18.31 -6.52
C ALA A 55 -16.11 17.99 -6.05
N HIS A 56 -16.96 19.02 -6.00
CA HIS A 56 -18.40 18.92 -5.74
C HIS A 56 -19.18 19.89 -6.63
N ALA A 57 -20.50 19.82 -6.60
CA ALA A 57 -21.38 20.62 -7.46
C ALA A 57 -21.24 22.13 -7.24
N GLU A 58 -20.83 22.55 -6.04
CA GLU A 58 -20.76 23.95 -5.61
C GLU A 58 -19.33 24.52 -5.63
N GLY A 59 -18.32 23.70 -5.95
CA GLY A 59 -16.91 24.08 -5.88
C GLY A 59 -15.97 22.89 -5.82
N ASP A 60 -14.79 23.09 -5.24
CA ASP A 60 -13.78 22.06 -5.08
C ASP A 60 -13.11 22.05 -3.70
N LEU A 61 -13.65 22.80 -2.73
CA LEU A 61 -12.98 23.05 -1.45
C LEU A 61 -13.97 22.93 -0.29
N PHE A 62 -13.67 22.00 0.62
CA PHE A 62 -14.22 21.98 1.96
C PHE A 62 -13.32 22.82 2.85
N ALA A 63 -13.76 24.03 3.19
CA ALA A 63 -12.94 25.02 3.88
C ALA A 63 -12.66 24.68 5.35
N PHE A 64 -11.45 25.01 5.81
CA PHE A 64 -11.02 24.89 7.20
C PHE A 64 -10.49 26.23 7.69
N GLU A 65 -10.85 26.61 8.91
CA GLU A 65 -10.33 27.82 9.57
C GLU A 65 -9.83 27.51 10.97
N PHE A 66 -8.65 28.01 11.30
CA PHE A 66 -8.08 27.90 12.65
C PHE A 66 -8.78 28.89 13.60
N SER A 67 -9.34 28.37 14.68
CA SER A 67 -9.94 29.15 15.76
C SER A 67 -9.28 28.79 17.09
N GLY A 68 -8.11 29.38 17.35
CA GLY A 68 -7.28 29.05 18.52
C GLY A 68 -6.75 27.62 18.44
N THR A 69 -7.14 26.75 19.39
CA THR A 69 -6.76 25.32 19.41
C THR A 69 -7.78 24.41 18.70
N SER A 70 -8.80 24.99 18.07
CA SER A 70 -9.86 24.26 17.38
C SER A 70 -9.82 24.54 15.88
N LEU A 71 -10.32 23.59 15.09
CA LEU A 71 -10.58 23.75 13.66
C LEU A 71 -12.07 23.97 13.45
N LYS A 72 -12.43 25.00 12.70
CA LYS A 72 -13.76 25.14 12.11
C LYS A 72 -13.72 24.54 10.70
N VAL A 73 -14.79 23.87 10.31
CA VAL A 73 -14.86 23.10 9.05
C VAL A 73 -16.21 23.35 8.40
N ASP A 74 -16.17 23.61 7.10
CA ASP A 74 -17.27 23.50 6.16
C ASP A 74 -17.38 22.02 5.75
N THR A 75 -18.46 21.36 6.15
CA THR A 75 -18.63 19.91 5.97
C THR A 75 -19.47 19.53 4.77
N ASP A 76 -20.19 20.46 4.16
CA ASP A 76 -21.01 20.22 2.97
C ASP A 76 -20.56 20.95 1.70
N GLY A 77 -19.53 21.79 1.81
CA GLY A 77 -18.88 22.49 0.71
C GLY A 77 -19.65 23.76 0.29
N ASP A 78 -20.55 24.28 1.12
CA ASP A 78 -21.38 25.44 0.79
C ASP A 78 -20.67 26.79 1.06
N GLY A 79 -19.45 26.74 1.62
CA GLY A 79 -18.64 27.89 2.00
C GLY A 79 -18.91 28.44 3.40
N GLU A 80 -19.86 27.88 4.15
CA GLU A 80 -20.12 28.22 5.54
C GLU A 80 -19.47 27.21 6.49
N LEU A 81 -18.77 27.72 7.51
CA LEU A 81 -18.12 26.87 8.51
C LEU A 81 -19.14 26.37 9.55
N ASP A 82 -19.67 25.17 9.33
CA ASP A 82 -20.77 24.60 10.12
C ASP A 82 -20.34 23.79 11.36
N ARG A 83 -19.06 23.36 11.45
CA ARG A 83 -18.59 22.43 12.48
C ARG A 83 -17.33 22.91 13.17
N THR A 84 -17.27 22.74 14.50
CA THR A 84 -16.04 22.98 15.29
C THR A 84 -15.47 21.67 15.83
N ILE A 85 -14.18 21.44 15.59
CA ILE A 85 -13.39 20.30 16.03
C ILE A 85 -12.38 20.77 17.07
N LYS A 86 -12.46 20.21 18.28
CA LYS A 86 -11.51 20.53 19.36
C LYS A 86 -10.35 19.53 19.36
N ALA A 87 -9.14 20.02 19.60
CA ALA A 87 -7.98 19.15 19.84
C ALA A 87 -8.15 18.40 21.17
N LEU A 88 -8.55 17.12 21.12
CA LEU A 88 -8.42 16.20 22.24
C LEU A 88 -7.02 15.57 22.19
N VAL A 89 -6.09 16.13 22.95
CA VAL A 89 -4.67 15.70 22.95
C VAL A 89 -4.51 14.44 23.80
N ASP A 90 -3.91 13.40 23.24
CA ASP A 90 -3.46 12.25 24.02
C ASP A 90 -2.25 12.66 24.89
N PRO A 91 -2.31 12.49 26.22
CA PRO A 91 -1.25 12.98 27.11
C PRO A 91 0.08 12.22 27.00
N LYS A 92 0.10 11.03 26.37
CA LYS A 92 1.33 10.24 26.17
C LYS A 92 2.02 10.57 24.86
N THR A 93 1.26 10.75 23.79
CA THR A 93 1.83 11.02 22.46
C THR A 93 1.87 12.50 22.13
N MET A 94 1.14 13.32 22.88
CA MET A 94 0.88 14.73 22.58
C MET A 94 0.25 14.97 21.20
N VAL A 95 -0.37 13.92 20.62
CA VAL A 95 -1.08 14.00 19.34
C VAL A 95 -2.58 14.04 19.61
N SER A 96 -3.28 14.97 18.97
CA SER A 96 -4.74 14.91 18.89
C SER A 96 -5.16 14.19 17.62
N THR A 97 -6.11 13.25 17.71
CA THR A 97 -6.68 12.58 16.53
C THR A 97 -8.18 12.69 16.52
N THR A 98 -8.76 12.99 15.35
CA THR A 98 -10.21 13.10 15.16
C THR A 98 -10.58 12.78 13.72
N ARG A 99 -11.87 12.87 13.40
CA ARG A 99 -12.40 12.58 12.07
C ARG A 99 -13.52 13.53 11.72
N VAL A 100 -13.50 14.00 10.48
CA VAL A 100 -14.62 14.71 9.85
C VAL A 100 -15.20 13.87 8.71
N ILE A 101 -16.49 14.02 8.48
CA ILE A 101 -17.15 13.47 7.30
C ILE A 101 -17.59 14.67 6.50
N LEU A 102 -17.04 14.79 5.30
CA LEU A 102 -17.43 15.73 4.28
C LEU A 102 -18.55 15.09 3.46
N SER A 103 -19.51 15.88 3.02
CA SER A 103 -20.63 15.44 2.19
C SER A 103 -20.87 16.45 1.09
N GLY A 104 -21.47 16.04 -0.01
CA GLY A 104 -21.79 16.96 -1.08
C GLY A 104 -22.50 16.24 -2.20
N LYS A 105 -22.67 16.93 -3.31
CA LYS A 105 -23.09 16.31 -4.58
C LYS A 105 -21.95 16.36 -5.57
N ASP A 106 -21.76 15.31 -6.35
CA ASP A 106 -20.83 15.32 -7.47
C ASP A 106 -21.37 16.20 -8.62
N SER A 107 -20.59 16.34 -9.70
CA SER A 107 -20.98 17.09 -10.90
C SER A 107 -22.22 16.53 -11.62
N SER A 108 -22.60 15.28 -11.33
CA SER A 108 -23.80 14.62 -11.84
C SER A 108 -25.00 14.75 -10.90
N GLY A 109 -24.83 15.41 -9.74
CA GLY A 109 -25.87 15.61 -8.74
C GLY A 109 -26.03 14.46 -7.74
N ASN A 110 -25.20 13.42 -7.79
CA ASN A 110 -25.26 12.30 -6.85
C ASN A 110 -24.63 12.70 -5.52
N ALA A 111 -25.30 12.33 -4.42
CA ALA A 111 -24.75 12.57 -3.10
C ALA A 111 -23.53 11.67 -2.84
N PHE A 112 -22.46 12.25 -2.30
CA PHE A 112 -21.29 11.51 -1.84
C PHE A 112 -20.96 11.84 -0.38
N ARG A 113 -20.10 11.00 0.20
CA ARG A 113 -19.50 11.22 1.51
C ARG A 113 -18.02 10.92 1.41
N TYR A 114 -17.22 11.68 2.15
CA TYR A 114 -15.78 11.50 2.22
C TYR A 114 -15.31 11.68 3.66
N ALA A 115 -14.69 10.66 4.22
CA ALA A 115 -14.13 10.70 5.57
C ALA A 115 -12.69 11.17 5.51
N ALA A 116 -12.35 12.20 6.29
CA ALA A 116 -10.98 12.62 6.52
C ALA A 116 -10.60 12.39 7.98
N ARG A 117 -9.46 11.73 8.18
CA ARG A 117 -8.78 11.60 9.48
C ARG A 117 -7.98 12.86 9.68
N LEU A 118 -8.01 13.40 10.88
CA LEU A 118 -7.30 14.61 11.26
C LEU A 118 -6.37 14.27 12.41
N ARG A 119 -5.15 14.79 12.36
CA ARG A 119 -4.23 14.79 13.49
C ARG A 119 -3.67 16.19 13.72
N ASN A 120 -3.35 16.48 14.97
CA ASN A 120 -2.61 17.69 15.35
C ASN A 120 -1.40 17.25 16.16
N ASP A 121 -0.22 17.65 15.72
CA ASP A 121 1.03 17.48 16.44
C ASP A 121 1.82 18.80 16.49
N ALA A 122 3.13 18.75 16.73
CA ALA A 122 3.96 19.94 16.82
C ALA A 122 4.06 20.74 15.50
N ASP A 123 3.85 20.08 14.36
CA ASP A 123 3.92 20.68 13.03
C ASP A 123 2.56 21.24 12.57
N GLY A 124 1.53 21.07 13.39
CA GLY A 124 0.19 21.60 13.19
C GLY A 124 -0.83 20.54 12.78
N TRP A 125 -1.94 21.00 12.21
CA TRP A 125 -3.01 20.11 11.78
C TRP A 125 -2.73 19.53 10.40
N GLU A 126 -2.84 18.21 10.33
CA GLU A 126 -2.75 17.43 9.11
C GLU A 126 -3.98 16.53 8.95
N TRP A 127 -4.23 16.11 7.72
CA TRP A 127 -5.30 15.20 7.37
C TRP A 127 -4.82 14.05 6.50
N ALA A 128 -5.58 12.96 6.51
CA ALA A 128 -5.39 11.85 5.59
C ALA A 128 -6.75 11.23 5.26
N PRO A 129 -6.90 10.57 4.10
CA PRO A 129 -8.12 9.85 3.73
C PRO A 129 -8.52 8.83 4.80
N GLY A 130 -9.82 8.74 5.09
CA GLY A 130 -10.40 8.00 6.22
C GLY A 130 -11.50 7.01 5.83
N GLY A 131 -11.65 6.73 4.55
CA GLY A 131 -12.60 5.76 4.01
C GLY A 131 -12.03 5.01 2.80
N ALA A 132 -12.85 4.14 2.22
CA ALA A 132 -12.52 3.35 1.05
C ALA A 132 -13.79 3.03 0.25
N MET A 133 -13.65 2.79 -1.05
CA MET A 133 -14.65 2.06 -1.83
C MET A 133 -14.50 0.57 -1.52
N VAL A 134 -15.58 -0.09 -1.13
CA VAL A 134 -15.57 -1.48 -0.64
C VAL A 134 -16.59 -2.33 -1.38
N GLY A 135 -16.18 -3.51 -1.80
CA GLY A 135 -17.05 -4.51 -2.39
C GLY A 135 -16.47 -5.91 -2.26
N SER A 136 -17.06 -6.85 -2.99
CA SER A 136 -16.59 -8.23 -3.05
C SER A 136 -16.70 -8.77 -4.46
N ILE A 137 -15.63 -9.41 -4.93
CA ILE A 137 -15.57 -10.06 -6.22
C ILE A 137 -16.12 -11.49 -6.04
N PRO A 138 -17.20 -11.88 -6.73
CA PRO A 138 -17.70 -13.25 -6.69
C PRO A 138 -16.68 -14.22 -7.28
N THR A 139 -16.42 -15.34 -6.61
CA THR A 139 -15.58 -16.42 -7.13
C THR A 139 -16.19 -17.77 -6.79
N THR A 140 -15.69 -18.84 -7.41
CA THR A 140 -16.09 -20.22 -7.11
C THR A 140 -15.75 -20.65 -5.68
N ALA A 141 -14.68 -20.11 -5.09
CA ALA A 141 -14.28 -20.39 -3.72
C ALA A 141 -15.02 -19.51 -2.67
N GLY A 142 -15.80 -18.53 -3.12
CA GLY A 142 -16.50 -17.56 -2.28
C GLY A 142 -16.14 -16.11 -2.62
N PRO A 143 -16.85 -15.13 -2.05
CA PRO A 143 -16.59 -13.72 -2.34
C PRO A 143 -15.22 -13.27 -1.80
N VAL A 144 -14.39 -12.67 -2.67
CA VAL A 144 -13.11 -12.08 -2.29
C VAL A 144 -13.31 -10.59 -2.04
N PRO A 145 -13.12 -10.07 -0.81
CA PRO A 145 -13.31 -8.66 -0.53
C PRO A 145 -12.25 -7.81 -1.23
N VAL A 146 -12.66 -6.64 -1.70
CA VAL A 146 -11.80 -5.63 -2.30
C VAL A 146 -12.05 -4.27 -1.66
N LYS A 147 -10.98 -3.49 -1.45
CA LYS A 147 -11.04 -2.11 -0.99
C LYS A 147 -10.16 -1.25 -1.88
N LEU A 148 -10.68 -0.10 -2.33
CA LEU A 148 -9.91 0.94 -3.03
C LEU A 148 -9.85 2.17 -2.14
N ILE A 149 -8.66 2.73 -1.99
CA ILE A 149 -8.37 3.81 -1.05
C ILE A 149 -7.71 4.92 -1.85
N ASP A 150 -8.40 6.05 -1.93
CA ASP A 150 -7.85 7.33 -2.34
C ASP A 150 -6.69 7.65 -1.39
N GLN A 151 -5.44 7.44 -1.81
CA GLN A 151 -4.27 7.60 -0.95
C GLN A 151 -3.65 8.98 -1.12
N ASP A 152 -3.80 9.58 -2.31
CA ASP A 152 -3.28 10.90 -2.61
C ASP A 152 -4.24 12.04 -2.21
N GLY A 153 -5.47 11.69 -1.81
CA GLY A 153 -6.45 12.58 -1.23
C GLY A 153 -7.18 13.46 -2.25
N ASN A 154 -7.20 13.06 -3.53
CA ASN A 154 -7.77 13.89 -4.59
C ASN A 154 -9.28 13.64 -4.84
N GLY A 155 -9.88 12.69 -4.13
CA GLY A 155 -11.30 12.32 -4.24
C GLY A 155 -11.62 11.26 -5.29
N LYS A 156 -10.64 10.82 -6.07
CA LYS A 156 -10.73 9.70 -7.00
C LYS A 156 -10.14 8.45 -6.36
N PHE A 157 -10.57 7.29 -6.85
CA PHE A 157 -10.15 5.99 -6.32
C PHE A 157 -9.57 5.10 -7.43
N ASN A 158 -9.20 5.69 -8.56
CA ASN A 158 -8.71 5.00 -9.75
C ASN A 158 -7.29 5.44 -10.18
N ASP A 159 -6.56 6.18 -9.35
CA ASP A 159 -5.22 6.67 -9.67
C ASP A 159 -4.18 5.57 -9.50
N VAL A 160 -4.00 4.77 -10.54
CA VAL A 160 -3.07 3.63 -10.59
C VAL A 160 -1.66 4.05 -10.17
N GLY A 161 -1.10 3.30 -9.23
CA GLY A 161 0.22 3.52 -8.67
C GLY A 161 0.29 4.64 -7.65
N SER A 162 -0.74 5.45 -7.46
CA SER A 162 -0.81 6.51 -6.44
C SER A 162 -1.75 6.12 -5.31
N ASP A 163 -2.94 5.66 -5.67
CA ASP A 163 -3.93 5.10 -4.75
C ASP A 163 -3.48 3.77 -4.16
N ALA A 164 -4.24 3.27 -3.20
CA ALA A 164 -3.99 1.99 -2.57
C ALA A 164 -5.18 1.03 -2.74
N MET A 165 -4.89 -0.27 -2.72
CA MET A 165 -5.91 -1.31 -2.80
C MET A 165 -5.61 -2.46 -1.86
N ILE A 166 -6.66 -3.14 -1.41
CA ILE A 166 -6.59 -4.39 -0.65
C ILE A 166 -7.43 -5.42 -1.40
N VAL A 167 -6.86 -6.60 -1.61
CA VAL A 167 -7.59 -7.78 -2.09
C VAL A 167 -7.51 -8.88 -1.05
N GLY A 168 -8.65 -9.46 -0.69
CA GLY A 168 -8.74 -10.50 0.33
C GLY A 168 -8.78 -9.97 1.77
N ASN A 169 -8.63 -10.89 2.71
CA ASN A 169 -8.80 -10.65 4.15
C ASN A 169 -7.48 -10.19 4.81
N THR A 170 -6.93 -9.07 4.37
CA THR A 170 -5.75 -8.44 4.97
C THR A 170 -6.03 -6.98 5.35
N ASP A 171 -5.23 -6.44 6.26
CA ASP A 171 -5.17 -5.01 6.57
C ASP A 171 -4.02 -4.29 5.87
N HIS A 172 -3.13 -5.01 5.16
CA HIS A 172 -2.05 -4.46 4.37
C HIS A 172 -2.50 -4.13 2.94
N ALA A 173 -2.36 -2.87 2.55
CA ALA A 173 -2.66 -2.42 1.21
C ALA A 173 -1.41 -2.46 0.31
N MET A 174 -1.63 -2.77 -0.96
CA MET A 174 -0.68 -2.54 -2.04
C MET A 174 -1.03 -1.23 -2.76
N MET A 175 -0.16 -0.75 -3.66
CA MET A 175 -0.55 0.38 -4.52
C MET A 175 -1.67 -0.09 -5.45
N LEU A 176 -2.58 0.81 -5.84
CA LEU A 176 -3.58 0.51 -6.85
C LEU A 176 -2.88 0.08 -8.13
N SER A 177 -3.33 -1.04 -8.68
CA SER A 177 -2.67 -1.77 -9.75
C SER A 177 -3.69 -2.05 -10.84
N THR A 178 -3.24 -2.06 -12.10
CA THR A 178 -4.08 -2.51 -13.22
C THR A 178 -4.23 -4.03 -13.25
N THR A 179 -3.62 -4.75 -12.31
CA THR A 179 -3.68 -6.20 -12.20
C THR A 179 -3.81 -6.64 -10.75
N MET A 180 -4.54 -7.72 -10.49
CA MET A 180 -4.70 -8.28 -9.14
C MET A 180 -4.79 -9.80 -9.17
N PHE A 181 -4.55 -10.43 -8.01
CA PHE A 181 -4.85 -11.84 -7.80
C PHE A 181 -6.24 -12.00 -7.20
N VAL A 182 -7.07 -12.82 -7.84
CA VAL A 182 -8.36 -13.24 -7.31
C VAL A 182 -8.46 -14.74 -7.48
N ASP A 183 -8.67 -15.47 -6.39
CA ASP A 183 -8.78 -16.94 -6.39
C ASP A 183 -7.60 -17.63 -7.12
N GLY A 184 -6.38 -17.14 -6.87
CA GLY A 184 -5.14 -17.65 -7.48
C GLY A 184 -4.93 -17.29 -8.96
N LYS A 185 -5.86 -16.56 -9.59
CA LYS A 185 -5.75 -16.11 -10.98
C LYS A 185 -5.28 -14.67 -11.06
N LEU A 186 -4.37 -14.40 -11.99
CA LEU A 186 -3.94 -13.04 -12.32
C LEU A 186 -4.95 -12.42 -13.30
N LEU A 187 -5.58 -11.33 -12.89
CA LEU A 187 -6.60 -10.62 -13.66
C LEU A 187 -6.16 -9.19 -13.93
N GLN A 188 -6.60 -8.64 -15.06
CA GLN A 188 -6.60 -7.22 -15.36
C GLN A 188 -7.76 -6.56 -14.61
N LEU A 189 -7.49 -5.39 -14.02
CA LEU A 189 -8.45 -4.56 -13.30
C LEU A 189 -8.64 -3.24 -14.05
N GLU A 190 -9.89 -2.84 -14.22
CA GLU A 190 -10.28 -1.47 -14.56
C GLU A 190 -11.21 -0.93 -13.47
N VAL A 191 -10.99 0.31 -13.06
CA VAL A 191 -11.77 0.97 -12.01
C VAL A 191 -12.42 2.20 -12.62
N ALA A 192 -13.72 2.39 -12.37
CA ALA A 192 -14.43 3.60 -12.78
C ALA A 192 -13.83 4.85 -12.14
N ASP A 193 -13.99 6.02 -12.77
CA ASP A 193 -13.42 7.29 -12.28
C ASP A 193 -13.82 7.65 -10.86
N ASP A 194 -15.05 7.34 -10.47
CA ASP A 194 -15.57 7.55 -9.12
C ASP A 194 -15.22 6.41 -8.14
N GLY A 195 -14.61 5.33 -8.62
CA GLY A 195 -14.33 4.11 -7.85
C GLY A 195 -15.56 3.30 -7.45
N ALA A 196 -16.75 3.64 -7.94
CA ALA A 196 -18.00 2.98 -7.54
C ALA A 196 -18.19 1.62 -8.23
N ALA A 197 -17.37 1.29 -9.23
CA ALA A 197 -17.35 -0.02 -9.86
C ALA A 197 -15.95 -0.37 -10.34
N CYS A 198 -15.69 -1.68 -10.46
CA CYS A 198 -14.55 -2.20 -11.20
C CYS A 198 -14.95 -3.37 -12.08
N SER A 199 -14.19 -3.61 -13.14
CA SER A 199 -14.34 -4.78 -14.01
C SER A 199 -13.05 -5.59 -14.02
N LEU A 200 -13.20 -6.89 -14.27
CA LEU A 200 -12.09 -7.83 -14.30
C LEU A 200 -12.08 -8.59 -15.62
N SER A 201 -10.89 -8.86 -16.14
CA SER A 201 -10.69 -9.74 -17.28
C SER A 201 -9.39 -10.54 -17.12
N PRO A 202 -9.22 -11.68 -17.83
CA PRO A 202 -7.97 -12.43 -17.78
C PRO A 202 -6.76 -11.58 -18.22
N TYR A 203 -5.68 -11.62 -17.45
CA TYR A 203 -4.43 -11.01 -17.87
C TYR A 203 -3.71 -11.89 -18.90
N ASN A 204 -3.43 -11.32 -20.08
CA ASN A 204 -2.83 -12.05 -21.21
C ASN A 204 -1.38 -11.60 -21.54
N GLY A 205 -0.79 -10.71 -20.73
CA GLY A 205 0.56 -10.23 -20.94
C GLY A 205 1.63 -11.22 -20.46
N PRO A 206 2.92 -10.93 -20.71
CA PRO A 206 4.02 -11.76 -20.24
C PRO A 206 4.05 -11.79 -18.71
N THR A 207 4.34 -12.97 -18.12
CA THR A 207 4.43 -13.16 -16.67
C THR A 207 5.79 -13.73 -16.27
N SER A 208 6.14 -13.55 -15.00
CA SER A 208 7.32 -14.14 -14.35
C SER A 208 6.91 -14.65 -12.98
N GLU A 209 7.52 -15.74 -12.55
CA GLU A 209 7.30 -16.30 -11.21
C GLU A 209 8.30 -15.70 -10.22
N ILE A 210 7.79 -15.27 -9.07
CA ILE A 210 8.59 -14.70 -7.98
C ILE A 210 8.22 -15.39 -6.67
N ASP A 211 9.24 -15.67 -5.85
CA ASP A 211 9.05 -16.13 -4.46
C ASP A 211 9.85 -15.24 -3.52
N MET A 212 9.13 -14.44 -2.72
CA MET A 212 9.72 -13.59 -1.67
C MET A 212 9.41 -14.11 -0.26
N SER A 213 8.38 -14.94 -0.08
CA SER A 213 7.92 -15.37 1.24
C SER A 213 8.75 -16.54 1.78
N THR A 214 8.97 -17.58 0.98
CA THR A 214 9.76 -18.75 1.43
C THR A 214 11.25 -18.48 1.46
N SER A 215 11.67 -17.50 0.67
CA SER A 215 13.06 -17.08 0.50
C SER A 215 13.50 -16.03 1.52
N PHE A 216 12.59 -15.57 2.38
CA PHE A 216 12.89 -14.60 3.44
C PHE A 216 13.63 -15.26 4.62
N ASN A 217 14.92 -14.94 4.76
CA ASN A 217 15.76 -15.51 5.81
C ASN A 217 15.56 -14.79 7.15
N SER A 218 14.59 -15.24 7.96
CA SER A 218 14.38 -14.71 9.31
C SER A 218 13.66 -15.71 10.21
N LYS A 219 13.80 -15.54 11.53
CA LYS A 219 12.95 -16.21 12.53
C LYS A 219 11.58 -15.53 12.69
N ALA A 220 11.45 -14.32 12.15
CA ALA A 220 10.22 -13.55 12.17
C ALA A 220 9.39 -13.84 10.90
N VAL A 221 8.07 -13.67 11.00
CA VAL A 221 7.13 -13.89 9.90
C VAL A 221 7.08 -12.65 9.03
N LEU A 222 7.22 -12.82 7.72
CA LEU A 222 6.94 -11.76 6.75
C LEU A 222 5.41 -11.59 6.67
N LEU A 223 4.90 -10.47 7.15
CA LEU A 223 3.46 -10.18 7.16
C LEU A 223 3.00 -9.51 5.86
N SER A 224 3.90 -8.78 5.21
CA SER A 224 3.65 -8.06 3.96
C SER A 224 4.97 -7.71 3.27
N SER A 225 4.97 -7.74 1.94
CA SER A 225 6.04 -7.25 1.07
C SER A 225 5.45 -6.77 -0.24
N VAL A 226 5.16 -5.48 -0.28
CA VAL A 226 4.59 -4.80 -1.44
C VAL A 226 5.69 -4.45 -2.43
N ILE A 227 5.58 -4.99 -3.64
CA ILE A 227 6.37 -4.60 -4.81
C ILE A 227 5.58 -3.68 -5.72
N LEU A 228 6.27 -2.79 -6.42
CA LEU A 228 5.71 -1.87 -7.42
C LEU A 228 6.57 -1.92 -8.68
N SER A 229 5.94 -2.07 -9.85
CA SER A 229 6.62 -2.02 -11.14
C SER A 229 7.17 -0.62 -11.40
N SER A 230 8.22 -0.53 -12.21
CA SER A 230 8.89 0.75 -12.49
C SER A 230 8.01 1.74 -13.26
N ASP A 231 7.03 1.23 -14.01
CA ASP A 231 5.98 2.02 -14.66
C ASP A 231 4.78 2.30 -13.75
N ARG A 232 4.83 1.84 -12.49
CA ARG A 232 3.82 1.97 -11.43
C ARG A 232 2.45 1.34 -11.73
N LYS A 233 2.31 0.57 -12.81
CA LYS A 233 1.04 -0.06 -13.20
C LYS A 233 0.70 -1.31 -12.42
N HIS A 234 1.70 -2.01 -11.90
CA HIS A 234 1.54 -3.31 -11.26
C HIS A 234 2.08 -3.26 -9.84
N SER A 235 1.24 -3.62 -8.87
CA SER A 235 1.65 -3.76 -7.47
C SER A 235 1.03 -4.99 -6.85
N PHE A 236 1.80 -5.65 -5.99
CA PHE A 236 1.40 -6.88 -5.33
C PHE A 236 2.00 -6.95 -3.93
N ASP A 237 1.23 -7.43 -2.96
CA ASP A 237 1.76 -7.89 -1.69
C ASP A 237 2.16 -9.37 -1.81
N ILE A 238 3.43 -9.61 -2.14
CA ILE A 238 3.98 -10.97 -2.30
C ILE A 238 4.29 -11.60 -0.93
N GLY A 239 4.45 -10.78 0.11
CA GLY A 239 4.76 -11.29 1.45
C GLY A 239 3.60 -12.00 2.11
N ALA A 240 2.36 -11.69 1.70
CA ALA A 240 1.14 -12.32 2.19
C ALA A 240 0.76 -13.61 1.43
N ILE A 241 1.53 -14.00 0.40
CA ILE A 241 1.27 -15.19 -0.42
C ILE A 241 2.31 -16.27 -0.08
N ASP A 242 1.82 -17.46 0.27
CA ASP A 242 2.69 -18.60 0.54
C ASP A 242 3.23 -19.19 -0.78
N GLY A 243 4.55 -19.17 -0.93
CA GLY A 243 5.24 -19.78 -2.08
C GLY A 243 5.33 -18.90 -3.33
N PRO A 244 5.78 -19.51 -4.45
CA PRO A 244 5.94 -18.80 -5.71
C PRO A 244 4.62 -18.33 -6.31
N VAL A 245 4.62 -17.13 -6.90
CA VAL A 245 3.45 -16.54 -7.55
C VAL A 245 3.83 -15.88 -8.89
N ARG A 246 2.92 -15.93 -9.88
CA ARG A 246 3.13 -15.33 -11.21
C ARG A 246 2.59 -13.91 -11.31
N VAL A 247 3.48 -12.95 -11.47
CA VAL A 247 3.18 -11.52 -11.69
C VAL A 247 3.52 -11.11 -13.13
N PRO A 248 3.02 -9.96 -13.64
CA PRO A 248 3.48 -9.39 -14.90
C PRO A 248 5.00 -9.26 -14.95
N ALA A 249 5.62 -9.68 -16.04
CA ALA A 249 7.06 -9.53 -16.24
C ALA A 249 7.43 -8.04 -16.29
N GLY A 250 8.55 -7.67 -15.66
CA GLY A 250 8.96 -6.28 -15.57
C GLY A 250 10.00 -6.02 -14.49
N LYS A 251 10.33 -4.76 -14.30
CA LYS A 251 11.27 -4.30 -13.27
C LYS A 251 10.51 -3.76 -12.07
N TYR A 252 10.73 -4.32 -10.89
CA TYR A 252 10.01 -3.98 -9.66
C TYR A 252 10.94 -3.45 -8.57
N SER A 253 10.39 -2.70 -7.62
CA SER A 253 11.07 -2.33 -6.38
C SER A 253 10.16 -2.62 -5.18
N VAL A 254 10.74 -2.94 -4.02
CA VAL A 254 9.99 -3.05 -2.77
C VAL A 254 9.65 -1.65 -2.27
N VAL A 255 8.36 -1.37 -2.09
CA VAL A 255 7.90 -0.03 -1.63
C VAL A 255 7.48 -0.03 -0.17
N SER A 256 6.99 -1.17 0.32
CA SER A 256 6.58 -1.34 1.72
C SER A 256 6.69 -2.80 2.09
N GLY A 257 6.89 -3.08 3.37
CA GLY A 257 6.80 -4.43 3.91
C GLY A 257 6.76 -4.39 5.42
N VAL A 258 6.32 -5.47 6.04
CA VAL A 258 6.27 -5.60 7.48
C VAL A 258 6.67 -7.01 7.89
N VAL A 259 7.50 -7.08 8.90
CA VAL A 259 7.93 -8.32 9.54
C VAL A 259 7.50 -8.31 11.00
N GLY A 260 7.03 -9.47 11.48
CA GLY A 260 6.49 -9.62 12.83
C GLY A 260 7.11 -10.80 13.59
N LEU A 261 7.42 -10.58 14.87
CA LEU A 261 7.80 -11.62 15.82
C LEU A 261 7.04 -11.42 17.13
N GLY A 262 5.99 -12.23 17.37
CA GLY A 262 5.09 -12.02 18.51
C GLY A 262 4.42 -10.65 18.45
N GLN A 263 4.70 -9.78 19.43
CA GLN A 263 4.23 -8.39 19.47
C GLN A 263 5.18 -7.40 18.76
N HIS A 264 6.38 -7.85 18.37
CA HIS A 264 7.35 -6.99 17.72
C HIS A 264 7.02 -6.80 16.24
N ARG A 265 7.17 -5.59 15.75
CA ARG A 265 6.98 -5.24 14.33
C ARG A 265 8.14 -4.39 13.82
N VAL A 266 8.49 -4.60 12.56
CA VAL A 266 9.52 -3.86 11.83
C VAL A 266 9.02 -3.60 10.42
N LYS A 267 9.19 -2.38 9.92
CA LYS A 267 8.87 -2.01 8.54
C LYS A 267 10.07 -2.27 7.64
N ILE A 268 9.81 -2.75 6.43
CA ILE A 268 10.79 -2.89 5.35
C ILE A 268 10.56 -1.78 4.31
N LYS A 269 11.65 -1.18 3.83
CA LYS A 269 11.69 -0.33 2.63
C LYS A 269 12.80 -0.82 1.70
N ALA A 270 12.82 -0.38 0.44
CA ALA A 270 13.88 -0.76 -0.50
C ALA A 270 15.30 -0.49 0.01
N GLY A 271 15.56 0.67 0.66
CA GLY A 271 16.91 1.01 1.09
C GLY A 271 17.90 1.03 -0.07
N LYS A 272 18.90 0.14 0.00
CA LYS A 272 19.93 -0.09 -1.03
C LYS A 272 19.61 -1.25 -1.97
N MET A 273 18.44 -1.86 -1.81
CA MET A 273 18.03 -3.01 -2.61
C MET A 273 17.95 -2.65 -4.09
N LYS A 274 18.60 -3.47 -4.93
CA LYS A 274 18.52 -3.31 -6.37
C LYS A 274 17.12 -3.70 -6.86
N PRO A 275 16.58 -3.03 -7.90
CA PRO A 275 15.32 -3.43 -8.49
C PRO A 275 15.33 -4.89 -8.94
N LEU A 276 14.21 -5.56 -8.70
CA LEU A 276 13.93 -6.93 -9.11
C LEU A 276 13.63 -6.94 -10.61
N ASN A 277 14.49 -7.59 -11.40
CA ASN A 277 14.26 -7.76 -12.83
C ASN A 277 13.59 -9.11 -13.09
N LEU A 278 12.28 -9.10 -13.31
CA LEU A 278 11.45 -10.29 -13.53
C LEU A 278 11.25 -10.49 -15.04
N LEU A 279 12.02 -11.42 -15.60
CA LEU A 279 11.99 -11.73 -17.03
C LEU A 279 10.84 -12.69 -17.36
N ALA A 280 10.21 -12.49 -18.51
CA ALA A 280 9.12 -13.35 -18.98
C ALA A 280 9.49 -14.84 -18.95
N ASP A 281 8.55 -15.66 -18.47
CA ASP A 281 8.64 -17.12 -18.36
C ASP A 281 9.84 -17.62 -17.56
N ARG A 282 10.36 -16.80 -16.64
CA ARG A 282 11.40 -17.19 -15.69
C ARG A 282 10.87 -17.16 -14.27
N SER A 283 11.43 -18.03 -13.45
CA SER A 283 11.29 -18.00 -12.00
C SER A 283 12.47 -17.25 -11.37
N LYS A 284 12.18 -16.46 -10.35
CA LYS A 284 13.18 -15.72 -9.57
C LYS A 284 12.96 -15.99 -8.09
N SER A 285 13.89 -16.73 -7.49
CA SER A 285 14.05 -16.77 -6.04
C SER A 285 14.86 -15.55 -5.58
N PHE A 286 14.54 -15.05 -4.39
CA PHE A 286 15.09 -13.82 -3.86
C PHE A 286 15.79 -14.06 -2.52
N ASP A 287 17.10 -13.85 -2.47
CA ASP A 287 17.89 -14.09 -1.26
C ASP A 287 17.98 -12.79 -0.43
N TRP A 288 17.12 -12.68 0.58
CA TRP A 288 16.92 -11.48 1.39
C TRP A 288 16.52 -11.82 2.82
N GLY A 289 16.40 -10.81 3.67
CA GLY A 289 16.33 -10.99 5.11
C GLY A 289 17.70 -10.85 5.75
N GLY A 290 17.99 -11.77 6.67
CA GLY A 290 19.27 -11.84 7.37
C GLY A 290 20.44 -12.32 6.49
N PRO A 291 21.68 -12.05 6.91
CA PRO A 291 22.05 -11.31 8.11
C PRO A 291 21.77 -9.80 7.99
N VAL A 292 21.44 -9.16 9.12
CA VAL A 292 21.21 -7.72 9.19
C VAL A 292 22.50 -7.02 9.61
N SER A 293 22.86 -5.99 8.87
CA SER A 293 23.96 -5.06 9.19
C SER A 293 23.41 -3.74 9.70
N SER A 294 24.19 -3.03 10.50
CA SER A 294 23.88 -1.67 10.95
C SER A 294 24.93 -0.71 10.41
N GLU A 295 24.48 0.41 9.88
CA GLU A 295 25.30 1.55 9.49
C GLU A 295 24.89 2.74 10.33
N PHE A 296 25.84 3.55 10.79
CA PHE A 296 25.52 4.75 11.54
C PHE A 296 26.53 5.87 11.31
N GLN A 297 26.07 7.12 11.45
CA GLN A 297 26.93 8.29 11.47
C GLN A 297 27.16 8.74 12.91
N PHE A 298 28.41 9.04 13.25
CA PHE A 298 28.79 9.49 14.58
C PHE A 298 29.67 10.74 14.54
N ALA A 299 29.65 11.49 15.63
CA ALA A 299 30.56 12.57 15.94
C ALA A 299 31.44 12.18 17.13
N ARG A 300 32.64 12.77 17.21
CA ARG A 300 33.49 12.68 18.39
C ARG A 300 33.34 13.95 19.21
N VAL A 301 33.02 13.80 20.49
CA VAL A 301 32.95 14.90 21.45
C VAL A 301 33.88 14.55 22.60
N GLY A 302 35.08 15.12 22.59
CA GLY A 302 36.16 14.71 23.48
C GLY A 302 36.53 13.23 23.28
N ASN A 303 36.46 12.44 24.35
CA ASN A 303 36.74 11.00 24.34
C ASN A 303 35.50 10.13 24.11
N GLN A 304 34.35 10.74 23.79
CA GLN A 304 33.09 10.02 23.57
C GLN A 304 32.73 9.99 22.08
N ILE A 305 32.13 8.88 21.67
CA ILE A 305 31.44 8.75 20.39
C ILE A 305 29.96 9.04 20.65
N GLN A 306 29.41 9.99 19.90
CA GLN A 306 28.00 10.36 19.98
C GLN A 306 27.34 10.17 18.62
N PHE A 307 26.15 9.60 18.59
CA PHE A 307 25.33 9.49 17.39
C PHE A 307 23.86 9.68 17.76
N SER A 308 23.07 10.13 16.79
CA SER A 308 21.61 10.23 16.95
C SER A 308 20.96 8.87 16.64
N PRO A 309 19.88 8.48 17.34
CA PRO A 309 19.05 7.34 16.94
C PRO A 309 18.61 7.37 15.47
N ASN A 310 18.38 8.58 14.93
CA ASN A 310 17.96 8.78 13.54
C ASN A 310 19.11 8.66 12.54
N ALA A 311 20.35 8.55 13.04
CA ALA A 311 21.55 8.37 12.24
C ALA A 311 22.02 6.90 12.26
N ILE A 312 21.11 5.96 12.52
CA ILE A 312 21.35 4.52 12.51
C ILE A 312 20.39 3.88 11.51
N TRP A 313 20.93 3.07 10.62
CA TRP A 313 20.21 2.38 9.55
C TRP A 313 20.51 0.90 9.59
N TYR A 314 19.50 0.06 9.41
CA TYR A 314 19.63 -1.38 9.42
C TYR A 314 19.34 -1.93 8.04
N PHE A 315 20.26 -2.72 7.48
CA PHE A 315 20.14 -3.27 6.14
C PHE A 315 20.22 -4.80 6.15
N GLY A 316 19.29 -5.44 5.46
CA GLY A 316 19.33 -6.87 5.20
C GLY A 316 20.26 -7.23 4.05
N LYS A 317 20.31 -8.52 3.75
CA LYS A 317 21.27 -9.10 2.80
C LYS A 317 21.10 -8.57 1.38
N ALA A 318 19.87 -8.28 0.95
CA ALA A 318 19.62 -7.74 -0.38
C ALA A 318 19.71 -6.22 -0.42
N GLY A 319 19.99 -5.56 0.71
CA GLY A 319 20.06 -4.10 0.85
C GLY A 319 18.74 -3.46 1.29
N GLU A 320 17.70 -4.24 1.55
CA GLU A 320 16.44 -3.77 2.12
C GLU A 320 16.67 -3.13 3.49
N GLN A 321 15.95 -2.05 3.79
CA GLN A 321 16.12 -1.30 5.01
C GLN A 321 15.03 -1.63 6.02
N TYR A 322 15.43 -1.88 7.27
CA TYR A 322 14.52 -2.08 8.40
C TYR A 322 14.36 -0.80 9.23
N THR A 323 13.12 -0.39 9.47
CA THR A 323 12.77 0.86 10.17
C THR A 323 11.55 0.68 11.07
N GLY A 324 11.22 1.69 11.87
CA GLY A 324 9.95 1.74 12.61
C GLY A 324 9.78 0.56 13.57
N TRP A 325 10.84 0.23 14.29
CA TRP A 325 10.86 -0.89 15.24
C TRP A 325 9.87 -0.63 16.36
N HIS A 326 8.96 -1.58 16.58
CA HIS A 326 7.94 -1.48 17.61
C HIS A 326 7.94 -2.73 18.50
N PRO A 327 7.96 -2.58 19.85
CA PRO A 327 8.24 -1.35 20.59
C PRO A 327 9.66 -0.83 20.36
N ILE A 328 9.83 0.49 20.48
CA ILE A 328 11.12 1.17 20.36
C ILE A 328 12.06 0.71 21.48
N GLY A 329 13.36 0.56 21.19
CA GLY A 329 14.40 0.34 22.19
C GLY A 329 14.51 -1.10 22.72
N LYS A 330 13.87 -2.07 22.08
CA LYS A 330 14.03 -3.50 22.40
C LYS A 330 14.80 -4.30 21.36
N SER A 331 15.18 -3.71 20.23
CA SER A 331 15.94 -4.37 19.15
C SER A 331 16.43 -3.32 18.13
N PRO A 332 17.60 -3.53 17.49
CA PRO A 332 18.52 -4.66 17.67
C PRO A 332 19.53 -4.45 18.84
N GLU A 333 20.01 -5.56 19.41
CA GLU A 333 21.13 -5.59 20.35
C GLU A 333 22.46 -5.66 19.56
N PHE A 334 23.43 -4.84 19.95
CA PHE A 334 24.76 -4.76 19.38
C PHE A 334 25.80 -5.15 20.42
N LYS A 335 26.67 -6.08 20.06
CA LYS A 335 27.81 -6.47 20.89
C LYS A 335 29.07 -5.87 20.30
N VAL A 336 29.73 -5.01 21.07
CA VAL A 336 31.08 -4.53 20.75
C VAL A 336 32.03 -5.61 21.25
N VAL A 337 32.81 -6.18 20.34
CA VAL A 337 33.77 -7.24 20.66
C VAL A 337 35.19 -6.76 20.36
N ASP A 338 36.14 -7.24 21.15
CA ASP A 338 37.55 -7.13 20.84
C ASP A 338 37.84 -7.92 19.56
N ALA A 339 38.49 -7.28 18.58
CA ALA A 339 38.64 -7.86 17.25
C ALA A 339 39.53 -9.12 17.25
N GLU A 340 40.56 -9.16 18.11
CA GLU A 340 41.53 -10.26 18.16
C GLU A 340 41.03 -11.43 19.01
N THR A 341 40.43 -11.14 20.17
CA THR A 341 40.02 -12.14 21.16
C THR A 341 38.56 -12.54 21.06
N GLN A 342 37.74 -11.78 20.32
CA GLN A 342 36.27 -11.93 20.23
C GLN A 342 35.54 -11.81 21.57
N VAL A 343 36.22 -11.30 22.61
CA VAL A 343 35.60 -11.04 23.91
C VAL A 343 34.62 -9.88 23.78
N VAL A 344 33.41 -10.05 24.32
CA VAL A 344 32.42 -8.98 24.39
C VAL A 344 32.90 -7.91 25.37
N LEU A 345 33.21 -6.74 24.86
CA LEU A 345 33.62 -5.57 25.62
C LEU A 345 32.41 -4.79 26.12
N GLU A 346 31.37 -4.67 25.29
CA GLU A 346 30.16 -3.92 25.60
C GLU A 346 28.94 -4.49 24.87
N VAL A 347 27.76 -4.31 25.48
CA VAL A 347 26.47 -4.61 24.84
C VAL A 347 25.65 -3.33 24.82
N ALA A 348 25.28 -2.87 23.64
CA ALA A 348 24.45 -1.70 23.42
C ALA A 348 23.13 -2.10 22.77
N ILE A 349 22.00 -1.61 23.28
CA ILE A 349 20.74 -1.67 22.56
C ILE A 349 20.58 -0.33 21.86
N LEU A 350 20.69 -0.34 20.54
CA LEU A 350 20.45 0.88 19.78
C LEU A 350 18.93 1.11 19.72
N PRO A 351 18.46 2.33 20.00
CA PRO A 351 17.07 2.66 19.76
C PRO A 351 16.76 2.38 18.28
N GLY A 352 15.63 1.72 18.02
CA GLY A 352 15.13 1.61 16.66
C GLY A 352 14.93 3.01 16.08
N SER A 353 15.28 3.22 14.82
CA SER A 353 14.98 4.48 14.12
C SER A 353 13.46 4.69 14.12
N CYS A 354 13.01 5.87 14.56
CA CYS A 354 11.60 6.25 14.61
C CYS A 354 10.93 6.21 13.22
#